data_AF-A0A6V7L894-F1
#
_entry.id   AF-A0A6V7L894-F1
#
_cell.length_a   1.000
_cell.length_b   1.000
_cell.length_c   1.000
_cell.angle_alpha   90.00
_cell.angle_beta   90.00
_cell.angle_gamma   90.00
#
_symmetry.space_group_name_H-M   'P 1'
#
loop_
_entity.id
_entity.type
_entity.pdbx_description
1 polymer ?
#
loop_
_entity_poly.entity_id
_entity_poly.type
_entity_poly.pdbx_seq_one_letter_code
_entity_poly.pdbx_strand_id
1 'polypeptide(L)' 'VLYSGQGLNDDMWHSLRFSRRATSLKFQVDDEPVVR' A
#
# COMPACT_ATOMS: atom_id res chain seq x y z
N VAL A 1 -6.99 -9.00 6.97
CA VAL A 1 -7.27 -7.99 5.92
C VAL A 1 -6.43 -6.77 6.25
N LEU A 2 -5.76 -6.16 5.26
CA LEU A 2 -4.92 -4.97 5.42
C LEU A 2 -5.58 -3.80 4.68
N TYR A 3 -5.48 -2.61 5.26
CA TYR A 3 -6.01 -1.36 4.70
C TYR A 3 -4.87 -0.34 4.64
N SER A 4 -4.76 0.41 3.54
CA SER A 4 -3.73 1.43 3.29
C SER A 4 -4.26 2.41 2.24
N GLY A 5 -3.68 3.61 2.16
CA GLY A 5 -4.13 4.66 1.27
C GLY A 5 -5.29 5.46 1.86
N GLN A 6 -5.31 6.76 1.59
CA GLN A 6 -6.46 7.64 1.76
C GLN A 6 -6.71 8.44 0.49
N GLY A 7 -7.96 8.72 0.15
CA GLY A 7 -8.30 9.59 -0.97
C GLY A 7 -8.08 9.01 -2.38
N LEU A 8 -7.78 7.71 -2.53
CA LEU A 8 -7.35 7.07 -3.78
C LEU A 8 -8.35 7.11 -4.97
N ASN A 9 -9.57 7.59 -4.76
CA ASN A 9 -10.60 7.68 -5.80
C ASN A 9 -10.73 9.13 -6.28
N ASP A 10 -9.64 9.67 -6.79
CA ASP A 10 -9.46 11.09 -7.13
C ASP A 10 -9.01 11.33 -8.59
N ASP A 11 -9.08 10.30 -9.44
CA ASP A 11 -8.66 10.32 -10.86
C ASP A 11 -7.15 10.60 -11.06
N MET A 12 -6.33 10.40 -10.02
CA MET A 12 -4.88 10.53 -10.08
C MET A 12 -4.17 9.17 -10.11
N TRP A 13 -2.95 9.18 -10.67
CA TRP A 13 -2.09 8.00 -10.63
C TRP A 13 -1.44 7.85 -9.25
N HIS A 14 -1.50 6.63 -8.73
CA HIS A 14 -0.83 6.23 -7.51
C HIS A 14 0.17 5.10 -7.80
N SER A 15 1.22 5.05 -7.00
CA SER A 15 2.23 3.99 -7.04
C SER A 15 2.00 2.98 -5.92
N LEU A 16 2.16 1.70 -6.25
CA LEU A 16 2.02 0.61 -5.27
C LEU A 16 3.36 -0.09 -5.10
N ARG A 17 3.77 -0.32 -3.85
CA ARG A 17 4.92 -1.16 -3.52
C ARG A 17 4.48 -2.27 -2.58
N PHE A 18 4.76 -3.52 -2.94
CA PHE A 18 4.46 -4.66 -2.08
C PHE A 18 5.59 -5.68 -2.09
N SER A 19 5.76 -6.37 -0.97
CA SER A 19 6.64 -7.53 -0.89
C SER A 19 6.08 -8.54 0.09
N ARG A 20 6.28 -9.83 -0.19
CA ARG A 20 5.85 -10.91 0.69
C ARG A 20 6.97 -11.90 0.90
N ARG A 21 7.25 -12.24 2.16
CA ARG A 21 8.17 -13.31 2.57
C ARG A 21 7.47 -14.18 3.62
N ALA A 22 7.20 -15.43 3.28
CA ALA A 22 6.40 -16.34 4.10
C ALA A 22 5.07 -15.68 4.52
N THR A 23 4.81 -15.57 5.82
CA THR A 23 3.60 -14.93 6.37
C THR A 23 3.73 -13.41 6.49
N SER A 24 4.92 -12.83 6.31
CA SER A 24 5.13 -11.39 6.37
C SER A 24 4.79 -10.75 5.03
N LEU A 25 3.82 -9.84 5.06
CA LEU A 25 3.44 -8.97 3.97
C LEU A 25 3.87 -7.54 4.31
N LYS A 26 4.32 -6.79 3.31
CA LYS A 26 4.53 -5.34 3.39
C LYS A 26 3.79 -4.72 2.21
N PHE A 27 2.97 -3.73 2.48
CA PHE A 27 2.18 -3.03 1.47
C PHE A 27 2.29 -1.52 1.68
N GLN A 28 2.43 -0.77 0.60
CA GLN A 28 2.57 0.68 0.62
C GLN A 28 1.90 1.26 -0.63
N VAL A 29 1.20 2.38 -0.42
CA VAL A 29 0.67 3.25 -1.47
C VAL A 29 1.47 4.56 -1.43
N ASP A 30 1.97 5.01 -2.57
CA ASP A 30 2.83 6.18 -2.70
C ASP A 30 3.98 6.20 -1.69
N ASP A 31 4.12 7.33 -0.98
CA ASP A 31 5.09 7.51 0.10
C ASP A 31 4.41 7.47 1.48
N GLU A 32 3.19 6.92 1.57
CA GLU A 32 2.51 6.67 2.84
C GLU A 32 3.28 5.63 3.69
N PRO A 33 3.04 5.57 5.01
CA PRO A 33 3.62 4.54 5.86
C PRO A 33 3.28 3.11 5.40
N VAL A 34 4.29 2.23 5.44
CA VAL A 34 4.14 0.81 5.10
C VAL A 34 3.25 0.10 6.11
N VAL A 35 2.25 -0.63 5.61
CA VAL A 35 1.36 -1.51 6.40
C VAL A 35 1.86 -2.96 6.32
N ARG A 36 1.77 -3.72 7.42
CA ARG A 36 2.31 -5.09 7.55
C ARG A 36 1.32 -6.05 8.19
#